data_AF-A0A925MCU1-F1
#
_entry.id   AF-A0A925MCU1-F1
#
_cell.length_a   1.000
_cell.length_b   1.000
_cell.length_c   1.000
_cell.angle_alpha   90.00
_cell.angle_beta   90.00
_cell.angle_gamma   90.00
#
_symmetry.space_group_name_H-M   'P 1'
#
loop_
_entity.id
_entity.type
_entity.pdbx_description
1 polymer ?
#
loop_
_entity_poly.entity_id
_entity_poly.type
_entity_poly.pdbx_seq_one_letter_code
_entity_poly.pdbx_strand_id
1 'polypeptide(L)'
;MTAQTLTEKLLRRKVASPIVPGSEMFRIPVDLVLGHDATIALLIERFKKAGRRIWDPARCFFAADHFTPPSTPERADILHRYLSFMKEQAVPADLAFRGISHQLLVEDRRCQPGMVICGADSHTVMAGALGSFACGMGSTDILALLLTGEVVLSVPESIRIEFVGTLPDWLFGKDLALEIIRLLGEGGAVDRALEYHDLTTGGIPMESRLTIANMAIEAGATNGVFVPDDTLRRYLAERDGGAGPIAGFEGSWLLPDEGARYGQHLRIDVSKLRPLVALPGDLSRIIAAEDAEPRAVHQVFIGSCAGGRLEDLAATARL
;
A
#
# COMPACT_ATOMS: atom_id res chain seq x y z
N MET A 1 -17.05 -24.87 -0.29
CA MET A 1 -16.54 -23.58 -0.81
C MET A 1 -15.17 -23.85 -1.41
N THR A 2 -14.82 -23.21 -2.53
CA THR A 2 -13.47 -23.28 -3.11
C THR A 2 -12.48 -22.60 -2.16
N ALA A 3 -11.29 -23.18 -2.00
CA ALA A 3 -10.22 -22.59 -1.19
C ALA A 3 -9.79 -21.24 -1.78
N GLN A 4 -9.70 -20.21 -0.93
CA GLN A 4 -9.54 -18.82 -1.34
C GLN A 4 -8.18 -18.24 -0.93
N THR A 5 -7.63 -17.38 -1.78
CA THR A 5 -6.48 -16.52 -1.46
C THR A 5 -6.87 -15.46 -0.42
N LEU A 6 -5.91 -14.78 0.19
CA LEU A 6 -6.15 -13.73 1.17
C LEU A 6 -6.93 -12.56 0.53
N THR A 7 -6.51 -12.10 -0.66
CA THR A 7 -7.22 -11.05 -1.40
C THR A 7 -8.67 -11.44 -1.69
N GLU A 8 -8.92 -12.68 -2.12
CA GLU A 8 -10.28 -13.18 -2.33
C GLU A 8 -11.10 -13.14 -1.04
N LYS A 9 -10.54 -13.58 0.10
CA LYS A 9 -11.25 -13.55 1.39
C LYS A 9 -11.58 -12.12 1.85
N LEU A 10 -10.62 -11.21 1.70
CA LEU A 10 -10.77 -9.79 2.05
C LEU A 10 -11.95 -9.17 1.30
N LEU A 11 -11.99 -9.37 -0.03
CA LEU A 11 -13.07 -8.85 -0.87
C LEU A 11 -14.38 -9.62 -0.65
N ARG A 12 -14.33 -10.95 -0.48
CA ARG A 12 -15.52 -11.81 -0.27
C ARG A 12 -16.30 -11.43 0.97
N ARG A 13 -15.60 -10.95 2.02
CA ARG A 13 -16.23 -10.46 3.26
C ARG A 13 -17.07 -9.20 3.06
N LYS A 14 -16.84 -8.44 1.98
CA LYS A 14 -17.56 -7.19 1.68
C LYS A 14 -18.79 -7.37 0.81
N VAL A 15 -18.98 -8.55 0.22
CA VAL A 15 -20.10 -8.83 -0.70
C VAL A 15 -20.93 -10.01 -0.22
N ALA A 16 -22.22 -10.03 -0.57
CA ALA A 16 -23.08 -11.18 -0.27
C ALA A 16 -22.84 -12.33 -1.25
N SER A 17 -22.64 -12.02 -2.53
CA SER A 17 -22.45 -12.98 -3.62
C SER A 17 -21.12 -13.72 -3.51
N PRO A 18 -21.04 -14.97 -4.03
CA PRO A 18 -19.75 -15.61 -4.29
C PRO A 18 -18.87 -14.71 -5.16
N ILE A 19 -17.56 -14.76 -4.92
CA ILE A 19 -16.58 -14.08 -5.76
C ILE A 19 -15.89 -15.12 -6.64
N VAL A 20 -15.69 -14.77 -7.90
CA VAL A 20 -14.89 -15.53 -8.86
C VAL A 20 -13.76 -14.63 -9.37
N PRO A 21 -12.49 -14.98 -9.14
CA PRO A 21 -11.35 -14.23 -9.67
C PRO A 21 -11.39 -14.14 -11.20
N GLY A 22 -11.01 -12.98 -11.75
CA GLY A 22 -10.81 -12.78 -13.19
C GLY A 22 -12.06 -12.69 -14.06
N SER A 23 -13.29 -12.66 -13.51
CA SER A 23 -14.50 -12.73 -14.33
C SER A 23 -15.53 -11.60 -14.16
N GLU A 24 -15.85 -11.17 -12.94
CA GLU A 24 -16.96 -10.24 -12.68
C GLU A 24 -16.52 -8.97 -11.94
N MET A 25 -17.20 -7.85 -12.21
CA MET A 25 -17.05 -6.61 -11.45
C MET A 25 -18.01 -6.62 -10.27
N PHE A 26 -17.49 -6.29 -9.09
CA PHE A 26 -18.25 -6.25 -7.84
C PHE A 26 -18.30 -4.84 -7.28
N ARG A 27 -19.44 -4.48 -6.70
CA ARG A 27 -19.57 -3.28 -5.85
C ARG A 27 -19.05 -3.65 -4.46
N ILE A 28 -17.91 -3.08 -4.09
CA ILE A 28 -17.21 -3.38 -2.85
C ILE A 28 -17.30 -2.16 -1.92
N PRO A 29 -18.00 -2.27 -0.77
CA PRO A 29 -17.91 -1.29 0.30
C PRO A 29 -16.48 -1.16 0.84
N VAL A 30 -16.01 0.07 1.01
CA VAL A 30 -14.67 0.34 1.55
C VAL A 30 -14.70 0.72 3.03
N ASP A 31 -13.61 0.42 3.73
CA ASP A 31 -13.45 0.76 5.13
C ASP A 31 -12.84 2.15 5.31
N LEU A 32 -11.82 2.47 4.51
CA LEU A 32 -11.12 3.76 4.55
C LEU A 32 -10.82 4.27 3.14
N VAL A 33 -10.71 5.59 3.02
CA VAL A 33 -10.28 6.26 1.79
C VAL A 33 -9.08 7.12 2.04
N LEU A 34 -7.96 6.78 1.41
CA LEU A 34 -6.79 7.65 1.42
C LEU A 34 -6.97 8.78 0.40
N GLY A 35 -6.72 10.01 0.81
CA GLY A 35 -6.72 11.16 -0.09
C GLY A 35 -5.58 12.12 0.23
N HIS A 36 -5.08 12.80 -0.79
CA HIS A 36 -4.10 13.86 -0.66
C HIS A 36 -4.50 15.08 -1.48
N ASP A 37 -3.85 16.20 -1.17
CA ASP A 37 -4.10 17.53 -1.74
C ASP A 37 -4.07 17.55 -3.27
N ALA A 38 -3.13 16.85 -3.92
CA ALA A 38 -3.02 16.89 -5.37
C ALA A 38 -4.22 16.22 -6.08
N THR A 39 -4.55 14.97 -5.76
CA THR A 39 -5.59 14.23 -6.51
C THR A 39 -7.00 14.61 -6.07
N ILE A 40 -7.23 14.85 -4.77
CA ILE A 40 -8.58 15.25 -4.31
C ILE A 40 -8.95 16.61 -4.89
N ALA A 41 -8.01 17.54 -5.06
CA ALA A 41 -8.32 18.83 -5.68
C ALA A 41 -8.85 18.73 -7.12
N LEU A 42 -8.44 17.70 -7.87
CA LEU A 42 -8.90 17.47 -9.24
C LEU A 42 -10.39 17.12 -9.33
N LEU A 43 -10.95 16.51 -8.28
CA LEU A 43 -12.35 16.05 -8.29
C LEU A 43 -13.32 17.04 -7.63
N ILE A 44 -12.85 18.08 -6.93
CA ILE A 44 -13.69 18.98 -6.13
C ILE A 44 -14.82 19.59 -6.96
N GLU A 45 -14.53 20.13 -8.15
CA GLU A 45 -15.56 20.78 -8.97
C GLU A 45 -16.65 19.81 -9.41
N ARG A 46 -16.25 18.60 -9.84
CA ARG A 46 -17.19 17.54 -10.24
C ARG A 46 -18.00 17.06 -9.04
N PHE A 47 -17.37 16.94 -7.87
CA PHE A 47 -18.05 16.57 -6.63
C PHE A 47 -19.08 17.63 -6.21
N LYS A 48 -18.72 18.93 -6.27
CA LYS A 48 -19.63 20.04 -5.98
C LYS A 48 -20.83 20.07 -6.93
N LYS A 49 -20.62 19.77 -8.22
CA LYS A 49 -21.71 19.64 -9.21
C LYS A 49 -22.67 18.50 -8.90
N ALA A 50 -22.21 17.42 -8.27
CA ALA A 50 -23.08 16.34 -7.82
C ALA A 50 -24.04 16.78 -6.70
N GLY A 51 -23.74 17.87 -5.98
CA GLY A 51 -24.63 18.46 -4.97
C GLY A 51 -24.83 17.59 -3.74
N ARG A 52 -23.88 16.70 -3.41
CA ARG A 52 -23.96 15.75 -2.29
C ARG A 52 -22.86 15.98 -1.26
N ARG A 53 -22.99 15.32 -0.11
CA ARG A 53 -21.94 15.21 0.91
C ARG A 53 -21.14 13.92 0.73
N ILE A 54 -19.91 13.90 1.25
CA ILE A 54 -19.13 12.66 1.39
C ILE A 54 -19.95 11.64 2.19
N TRP A 55 -19.96 10.38 1.75
CA TRP A 55 -20.82 9.34 2.34
C TRP A 55 -20.53 9.13 3.84
N ASP A 56 -19.26 9.16 4.22
CA ASP A 56 -18.79 9.04 5.60
C ASP A 56 -17.45 9.80 5.76
N PRO A 57 -17.48 11.04 6.28
CA PRO A 57 -16.27 11.83 6.49
C PRO A 57 -15.29 11.20 7.49
N ALA A 58 -15.76 10.35 8.42
CA ALA A 58 -14.90 9.71 9.42
C ALA A 58 -14.03 8.59 8.83
N ARG A 59 -14.40 8.08 7.64
CA ARG A 59 -13.63 7.10 6.87
C ARG A 59 -12.64 7.74 5.90
N CYS A 60 -12.61 9.07 5.78
CA CYS A 60 -11.70 9.78 4.90
C CYS A 60 -10.38 10.09 5.63
N PHE A 61 -9.32 9.45 5.16
CA PHE A 61 -7.95 9.58 5.65
C PHE A 61 -7.20 10.57 4.76
N PHE A 62 -7.40 11.87 5.01
CA PHE A 62 -7.03 12.94 4.10
C PHE A 62 -5.80 13.71 4.62
N ALA A 63 -4.68 13.59 3.92
CA ALA A 63 -3.40 14.21 4.25
C ALA A 63 -3.05 15.37 3.29
N ALA A 64 -2.14 16.25 3.72
CA ALA A 64 -1.61 17.33 2.89
C ALA A 64 -0.09 17.27 2.86
N ASP A 65 0.46 16.51 1.92
CA ASP A 65 1.87 16.12 1.86
C ASP A 65 2.56 16.45 0.53
N HIS A 66 1.83 16.61 -0.58
CA HIS A 66 2.46 16.85 -1.89
C HIS A 66 2.83 18.31 -2.13
N PHE A 67 2.00 19.25 -1.64
CA PHE A 67 2.21 20.69 -1.81
C PHE A 67 2.46 21.43 -0.50
N THR A 68 3.11 20.77 0.47
CA THR A 68 3.42 21.33 1.79
C THR A 68 4.93 21.47 2.01
N PRO A 69 5.47 22.70 2.18
CA PRO A 69 4.85 23.98 1.86
C PRO A 69 4.69 24.18 0.34
N PRO A 70 3.73 25.01 -0.13
CA PRO A 70 3.51 25.18 -1.56
C PRO A 70 4.65 25.99 -2.18
N SER A 71 5.29 25.43 -3.20
CA SER A 71 6.43 26.07 -3.88
C SER A 71 6.03 27.10 -4.94
N THR A 72 4.74 27.17 -5.31
CA THR A 72 4.21 28.13 -6.30
C THR A 72 2.81 28.63 -5.90
N PRO A 73 2.34 29.78 -6.42
CA PRO A 73 0.98 30.27 -6.20
C PRO A 73 -0.11 29.27 -6.62
N GLU A 74 0.09 28.55 -7.72
CA GLU A 74 -0.86 27.54 -8.21
C GLU A 74 -0.99 26.38 -7.21
N ARG A 75 0.14 25.93 -6.64
CA ARG A 75 0.14 24.90 -5.59
C ARG A 75 -0.53 25.39 -4.30
N ALA A 76 -0.35 26.67 -3.96
CA ALA A 76 -1.03 27.29 -2.82
C ALA A 76 -2.55 27.34 -3.03
N ASP A 77 -3.03 27.66 -4.23
CA ASP A 77 -4.45 27.62 -4.57
C ASP A 77 -5.02 26.20 -4.48
N ILE A 78 -4.32 25.20 -5.03
CA ILE A 78 -4.72 23.79 -4.93
C ILE A 78 -4.88 23.37 -3.47
N LEU A 79 -3.88 23.64 -2.64
CA LEU A 79 -3.92 23.32 -1.22
C LEU A 79 -5.06 24.05 -0.50
N HIS A 80 -5.27 25.34 -0.81
CA HIS A 80 -6.37 26.12 -0.24
C HIS A 80 -7.75 25.53 -0.59
N ARG A 81 -7.96 25.16 -1.86
CA ARG A 81 -9.22 24.52 -2.31
C ARG A 81 -9.42 23.17 -1.64
N TYR A 82 -8.38 22.37 -1.51
CA TYR A 82 -8.41 21.08 -0.82
C TYR A 82 -8.82 21.21 0.66
N LEU A 83 -8.15 22.07 1.42
CA LEU A 83 -8.48 22.28 2.84
C LEU A 83 -9.88 22.86 3.03
N SER A 84 -10.29 23.77 2.14
CA SER A 84 -11.65 24.32 2.15
C SER A 84 -12.69 23.22 1.89
N PHE A 85 -12.43 22.32 0.94
CA PHE A 85 -13.29 21.17 0.67
C PHE A 85 -13.38 20.22 1.87
N MET A 86 -12.26 19.88 2.51
CA MET A 86 -12.27 19.07 3.75
C MET A 86 -13.17 19.69 4.81
N LYS A 87 -13.02 21.00 5.06
CA LYS A 87 -13.84 21.74 6.01
C LYS A 87 -15.32 21.73 5.63
N GLU A 88 -15.64 22.00 4.36
CA GLU A 88 -17.01 22.00 3.83
C GLU A 88 -17.70 20.63 3.96
N GLN A 89 -16.93 19.54 3.84
CA GLN A 89 -17.41 18.16 3.92
C GLN A 89 -17.26 17.54 5.31
N ALA A 90 -16.81 18.31 6.31
CA ALA A 90 -16.56 17.86 7.67
C ALA A 90 -15.57 16.68 7.77
N VAL A 91 -14.60 16.61 6.85
CA VAL A 91 -13.49 15.65 6.92
C VAL A 91 -12.52 16.11 8.01
N PRO A 92 -12.12 15.22 8.95
CA PRO A 92 -11.10 15.53 9.96
C PRO A 92 -9.79 16.03 9.33
N ALA A 93 -9.20 17.07 9.92
CA ALA A 93 -7.94 17.66 9.47
C ALA A 93 -6.74 17.26 10.35
N ASP A 94 -6.90 16.20 11.15
CA ASP A 94 -5.90 15.67 12.09
C ASP A 94 -4.62 15.16 11.41
N LEU A 95 -4.70 14.84 10.13
CA LEU A 95 -3.60 14.31 9.31
C LEU A 95 -2.95 15.35 8.38
N ALA A 96 -3.57 16.53 8.23
CA ALA A 96 -3.03 17.58 7.39
C ALA A 96 -1.66 18.03 7.91
N PHE A 97 -0.67 18.11 7.02
CA PHE A 97 0.69 18.58 7.34
C PHE A 97 1.47 17.75 8.36
N ARG A 98 1.11 16.47 8.54
CA ARG A 98 1.74 15.59 9.54
C ARG A 98 2.85 14.69 8.99
N GLY A 99 2.88 14.48 7.67
CA GLY A 99 3.80 13.55 7.03
C GLY A 99 3.21 12.98 5.74
N ILE A 100 3.92 12.02 5.16
CA ILE A 100 3.52 11.33 3.93
C ILE A 100 2.24 10.55 4.17
N SER A 101 1.26 10.71 3.28
CA SER A 101 -0.10 10.17 3.38
C SER A 101 -0.15 8.67 3.70
N HIS A 102 0.61 7.85 2.98
CA HIS A 102 0.69 6.40 3.24
C HIS A 102 1.31 6.09 4.60
N GLN A 103 2.36 6.80 5.01
CA GLN A 103 3.02 6.56 6.29
C GLN A 103 2.05 6.88 7.44
N LEU A 104 1.33 8.00 7.34
CA LEU A 104 0.29 8.35 8.29
C LEU A 104 -0.82 7.29 8.34
N LEU A 105 -1.21 6.72 7.19
CA LEU A 105 -2.24 5.68 7.14
C LEU A 105 -1.83 4.43 7.93
N VAL A 106 -0.60 3.93 7.74
CA VAL A 106 -0.14 2.69 8.37
C VAL A 106 0.22 2.85 9.85
N GLU A 107 0.53 4.07 10.27
CA GLU A 107 0.78 4.45 11.67
C GLU A 107 -0.50 4.73 12.47
N ASP A 108 -1.64 4.94 11.80
CA ASP A 108 -2.88 5.29 12.46
C ASP A 108 -3.71 4.06 12.84
N ARG A 109 -4.21 4.06 14.08
CA ARG A 109 -5.05 3.00 14.65
C ARG A 109 -6.37 2.76 13.90
N ARG A 110 -6.82 3.70 13.06
CA ARG A 110 -7.97 3.48 12.18
C ARG A 110 -7.67 2.45 11.10
N CYS A 111 -6.42 2.33 10.65
CA CYS A 111 -6.01 1.32 9.70
C CYS A 111 -5.72 0.00 10.41
N GLN A 112 -6.62 -0.96 10.25
CA GLN A 112 -6.54 -2.28 10.86
C GLN A 112 -6.46 -3.36 9.76
N PRO A 113 -5.85 -4.53 10.03
CA PRO A 113 -5.86 -5.65 9.10
C PRO A 113 -7.27 -6.06 8.65
N GLY A 114 -7.39 -6.80 7.56
CA GLY A 114 -8.71 -7.26 7.10
C GLY A 114 -9.57 -6.20 6.42
N MET A 115 -9.08 -4.96 6.30
CA MET A 115 -9.80 -3.85 5.70
C MET A 115 -9.71 -3.87 4.17
N VAL A 116 -10.68 -3.22 3.53
CA VAL A 116 -10.63 -2.80 2.12
C VAL A 116 -10.41 -1.30 2.09
N ILE A 117 -9.26 -0.88 1.57
CA ILE A 117 -8.81 0.51 1.54
C ILE A 117 -8.59 0.91 0.08
N CYS A 118 -9.18 2.01 -0.33
CA CYS A 118 -8.92 2.57 -1.66
C CYS A 118 -8.40 3.98 -1.51
N GLY A 119 -7.56 4.45 -2.43
CA GLY A 119 -6.97 5.76 -2.28
C GLY A 119 -6.73 6.49 -3.58
N ALA A 120 -6.69 7.81 -3.49
CA ALA A 120 -6.45 8.72 -4.61
C ALA A 120 -4.97 8.79 -5.03
N ASP A 121 -4.20 7.76 -4.70
CA ASP A 121 -2.77 7.62 -4.93
C ASP A 121 -2.43 6.14 -5.18
N SER A 122 -1.53 5.88 -6.13
CA SER A 122 -1.08 4.53 -6.52
C SER A 122 -0.51 3.71 -5.37
N HIS A 123 0.22 4.34 -4.46
CA HIS A 123 0.97 3.70 -3.39
C HIS A 123 0.12 3.43 -2.14
N THR A 124 -1.21 3.62 -2.23
CA THR A 124 -2.18 3.16 -1.23
C THR A 124 -2.00 1.67 -0.91
N VAL A 125 -1.49 0.89 -1.87
CA VAL A 125 -1.09 -0.52 -1.73
C VAL A 125 -0.19 -0.80 -0.52
N MET A 126 0.54 0.20 0.00
CA MET A 126 1.38 0.06 1.19
C MET A 126 0.62 -0.47 2.42
N ALA A 127 -0.68 -0.17 2.55
CA ALA A 127 -1.49 -0.68 3.64
C ALA A 127 -1.71 -2.20 3.59
N GLY A 128 -1.37 -2.86 2.47
CA GLY A 128 -1.38 -4.31 2.37
C GLY A 128 -0.30 -5.01 3.21
N ALA A 129 0.74 -4.29 3.65
CA ALA A 129 1.65 -4.82 4.66
C ALA A 129 0.95 -5.13 5.99
N LEU A 130 -0.16 -4.43 6.28
CA LEU A 130 -1.01 -4.70 7.45
C LEU A 130 -2.04 -5.80 7.19
N GLY A 131 -1.91 -6.61 6.13
CA GLY A 131 -2.87 -7.68 5.83
C GLY A 131 -4.25 -7.17 5.40
N SER A 132 -4.29 -6.01 4.74
CA SER A 132 -5.49 -5.41 4.16
C SER A 132 -5.46 -5.44 2.63
N PHE A 133 -6.63 -5.46 2.01
CA PHE A 133 -6.71 -5.16 0.59
C PHE A 133 -6.60 -3.65 0.44
N ALA A 134 -5.58 -3.19 -0.28
CA ALA A 134 -5.35 -1.77 -0.48
C ALA A 134 -4.97 -1.50 -1.93
N CYS A 135 -5.61 -0.53 -2.58
CA CYS A 135 -5.31 -0.20 -3.98
C CYS A 135 -5.47 1.31 -4.27
N GLY A 136 -4.67 1.82 -5.20
CA GLY A 136 -4.85 3.14 -5.77
C GLY A 136 -5.96 3.13 -6.83
N MET A 137 -6.71 4.24 -6.92
CA MET A 137 -7.82 4.38 -7.85
C MET A 137 -7.75 5.73 -8.58
N GLY A 138 -8.30 5.78 -9.79
CA GLY A 138 -8.39 7.01 -10.56
C GLY A 138 -9.33 8.03 -9.91
N SER A 139 -9.19 9.31 -10.28
CA SER A 139 -9.99 10.41 -9.70
C SER A 139 -11.51 10.24 -9.88
N THR A 140 -11.94 9.57 -10.95
CA THR A 140 -13.36 9.30 -11.21
C THR A 140 -13.90 8.24 -10.25
N ASP A 141 -13.14 7.17 -10.00
CA ASP A 141 -13.51 6.12 -9.07
C ASP A 141 -13.51 6.64 -7.64
N ILE A 142 -12.52 7.48 -7.28
CA ILE A 142 -12.50 8.15 -5.97
C ILE A 142 -13.68 9.10 -5.81
N LEU A 143 -14.06 9.84 -6.85
CA LEU A 143 -15.27 10.67 -6.79
C LEU A 143 -16.51 9.80 -6.53
N ALA A 144 -16.67 8.69 -7.26
CA ALA A 144 -17.79 7.78 -7.08
C ALA A 144 -17.80 7.20 -5.66
N LEU A 145 -16.64 6.72 -5.20
CA LEU A 145 -16.43 6.22 -3.85
C LEU A 145 -16.84 7.26 -2.81
N LEU A 146 -16.34 8.50 -2.90
CA LEU A 146 -16.69 9.55 -1.94
C LEU A 146 -18.20 9.82 -1.88
N LEU A 147 -18.95 9.55 -2.94
CA LEU A 147 -20.40 9.71 -3.00
C LEU A 147 -21.20 8.49 -2.52
N THR A 148 -20.63 7.28 -2.57
CA THR A 148 -21.36 6.01 -2.36
C THR A 148 -20.83 5.18 -1.20
N GLY A 149 -19.55 5.32 -0.85
CA GLY A 149 -18.83 4.42 0.05
C GLY A 149 -18.42 3.10 -0.59
N GLU A 150 -18.54 2.98 -1.90
CA GLU A 150 -18.30 1.74 -2.65
C GLU A 150 -17.43 1.99 -3.88
N VAL A 151 -16.56 1.04 -4.20
CA VAL A 151 -15.84 0.97 -5.48
C VAL A 151 -16.37 -0.16 -6.34
N VAL A 152 -16.15 -0.07 -7.65
CA VAL A 152 -16.45 -1.16 -8.59
C VAL A 152 -15.13 -1.73 -9.07
N LEU A 153 -14.83 -2.98 -8.72
CA LEU A 153 -13.58 -3.65 -9.12
C LEU A 153 -13.80 -5.13 -9.45
N SER A 154 -12.96 -5.68 -10.31
CA SER A 154 -12.82 -7.11 -10.51
C SER A 154 -11.95 -7.70 -9.42
N VAL A 155 -12.22 -8.94 -9.02
CA VAL A 155 -11.34 -9.63 -8.07
C VAL A 155 -10.14 -10.19 -8.82
N PRO A 156 -8.91 -9.78 -8.47
CA PRO A 156 -7.72 -10.21 -9.19
C PRO A 156 -7.36 -11.67 -8.84
N GLU A 157 -6.74 -12.37 -9.80
CA GLU A 157 -5.98 -13.58 -9.47
C GLU A 157 -4.74 -13.21 -8.65
N SER A 158 -4.22 -14.13 -7.82
CA SER A 158 -3.04 -13.86 -6.99
C SER A 158 -1.79 -14.57 -7.49
N ILE A 159 -0.65 -13.88 -7.39
CA ILE A 159 0.70 -14.44 -7.49
C ILE A 159 1.19 -14.66 -6.06
N ARG A 160 1.59 -15.90 -5.75
CA ARG A 160 2.20 -16.23 -4.45
C ARG A 160 3.68 -15.89 -4.46
N ILE A 161 4.13 -15.07 -3.54
CA ILE A 161 5.54 -14.74 -3.34
C ILE A 161 5.99 -15.31 -1.99
N GLU A 162 6.92 -16.25 -2.00
CA GLU A 162 7.51 -16.82 -0.78
C GLU A 162 8.90 -16.27 -0.54
N PHE A 163 9.12 -15.61 0.61
CA PHE A 163 10.45 -15.24 1.07
C PHE A 163 10.98 -16.32 2.00
N VAL A 164 12.16 -16.86 1.72
CA VAL A 164 12.77 -17.96 2.49
C VAL A 164 14.23 -17.66 2.82
N GLY A 165 14.79 -18.38 3.78
CA GLY A 165 16.19 -18.21 4.20
C GLY A 165 16.32 -17.28 5.39
N THR A 166 17.49 -16.66 5.59
CA THR A 166 17.74 -15.70 6.67
C THR A 166 18.06 -14.35 6.07
N LEU A 167 17.30 -13.31 6.46
CA LEU A 167 17.50 -11.95 5.97
C LEU A 167 18.81 -11.39 6.54
N PRO A 168 19.79 -11.01 5.69
CA PRO A 168 21.01 -10.36 6.18
C PRO A 168 20.72 -8.95 6.73
N ASP A 169 21.45 -8.52 7.77
CA ASP A 169 21.26 -7.22 8.43
C ASP A 169 21.47 -5.99 7.51
N TRP A 170 22.12 -6.18 6.37
CA TRP A 170 22.39 -5.14 5.37
C TRP A 170 21.39 -5.13 4.22
N LEU A 171 20.44 -6.07 4.18
CA LEU A 171 19.43 -6.20 3.14
C LEU A 171 18.09 -5.66 3.66
N PHE A 172 17.47 -4.75 2.92
CA PHE A 172 16.24 -4.10 3.34
C PHE A 172 15.08 -4.45 2.41
N GLY A 173 13.85 -4.09 2.81
CA GLY A 173 12.65 -4.31 1.99
C GLY A 173 12.75 -3.72 0.57
N LYS A 174 13.60 -2.69 0.37
CA LYS A 174 13.88 -2.14 -0.96
C LYS A 174 14.47 -3.19 -1.90
N ASP A 175 15.46 -3.96 -1.47
CA ASP A 175 16.10 -4.98 -2.29
C ASP A 175 15.13 -6.13 -2.61
N LEU A 176 14.31 -6.52 -1.63
CA LEU A 176 13.28 -7.56 -1.81
C LEU A 176 12.22 -7.11 -2.82
N ALA A 177 11.78 -5.86 -2.74
CA ALA A 177 10.84 -5.27 -3.70
C ALA A 177 11.43 -5.20 -5.12
N LEU A 178 12.68 -4.75 -5.24
CA LEU A 178 13.39 -4.71 -6.51
C LEU A 178 13.57 -6.12 -7.08
N GLU A 179 13.84 -7.14 -6.27
CA GLU A 179 13.91 -8.51 -6.74
C GLU A 179 12.58 -9.02 -7.30
N ILE A 180 11.46 -8.70 -6.66
CA ILE A 180 10.12 -9.02 -7.18
C ILE A 180 9.91 -8.37 -8.56
N ILE A 181 10.20 -7.07 -8.67
CA ILE A 181 10.06 -6.33 -9.94
C ILE A 181 11.00 -6.89 -11.01
N ARG A 182 12.22 -7.29 -10.65
CA ARG A 182 13.18 -7.91 -11.57
C ARG A 182 12.68 -9.25 -12.11
N LEU A 183 12.01 -10.06 -11.27
CA LEU A 183 11.48 -11.38 -11.64
C LEU A 183 10.20 -11.28 -12.46
N LEU A 184 9.34 -10.30 -12.20
CA LEU A 184 8.07 -10.12 -12.89
C LEU A 184 8.17 -9.23 -14.13
N GLY A 185 9.11 -8.27 -14.13
CA GLY A 185 9.17 -7.19 -15.10
C GLY A 185 8.19 -6.06 -14.78
N GLU A 186 8.32 -4.95 -15.51
CA GLU A 186 7.36 -3.84 -15.45
C GLU A 186 5.99 -4.33 -15.95
N GLY A 187 4.96 -4.20 -15.12
CA GLY A 187 3.62 -4.67 -15.45
C GLY A 187 3.43 -6.20 -15.44
N GLY A 188 4.39 -6.99 -14.94
CA GLY A 188 4.27 -8.45 -14.85
C GLY A 188 3.13 -8.96 -13.95
N ALA A 189 2.55 -8.07 -13.13
CA ALA A 189 1.43 -8.34 -12.24
C ALA A 189 0.17 -7.50 -12.55
N VAL A 190 0.03 -6.96 -13.77
CA VAL A 190 -1.20 -6.26 -14.19
C VAL A 190 -2.44 -7.14 -13.94
N ASP A 191 -3.46 -6.54 -13.33
CA ASP A 191 -4.72 -7.18 -12.93
C ASP A 191 -4.57 -8.38 -11.97
N ARG A 192 -3.43 -8.45 -11.26
CA ARG A 192 -3.12 -9.48 -10.28
C ARG A 192 -2.78 -8.88 -8.91
N ALA A 193 -3.06 -9.66 -7.87
CA ALA A 193 -2.59 -9.38 -6.52
C ALA A 193 -1.24 -10.07 -6.28
N LEU A 194 -0.36 -9.44 -5.50
CA LEU A 194 0.81 -10.09 -4.93
C LEU A 194 0.48 -10.51 -3.51
N GLU A 195 0.54 -11.81 -3.21
CA GLU A 195 0.33 -12.34 -1.87
C GLU A 195 1.68 -12.80 -1.28
N TYR A 196 2.13 -12.08 -0.25
CA TYR A 196 3.44 -12.28 0.35
C TYR A 196 3.37 -13.24 1.54
N HIS A 197 4.14 -14.32 1.43
CA HIS A 197 4.34 -15.34 2.45
C HIS A 197 5.76 -15.24 3.00
N ASP A 198 5.87 -14.75 4.23
CA ASP A 198 7.14 -14.68 4.93
C ASP A 198 7.46 -16.01 5.62
N LEU A 199 8.37 -16.77 5.02
CA LEU A 199 8.89 -18.03 5.55
C LEU A 199 10.37 -17.89 5.93
N THR A 200 10.83 -16.67 6.15
CA THR A 200 12.21 -16.40 6.55
C THR A 200 12.43 -16.78 8.02
N THR A 201 13.67 -17.14 8.36
CA THR A 201 14.08 -17.36 9.74
C THR A 201 14.18 -16.00 10.43
N GLY A 202 13.36 -15.79 11.46
CA GLY A 202 13.32 -14.52 12.22
C GLY A 202 12.28 -13.51 11.71
N GLY A 203 11.78 -13.68 10.49
CA GLY A 203 10.79 -12.79 9.88
C GLY A 203 11.40 -11.51 9.29
N ILE A 204 10.73 -10.98 8.27
CA ILE A 204 11.01 -9.68 7.65
C ILE A 204 10.44 -8.59 8.55
N PRO A 205 11.24 -7.58 8.96
CA PRO A 205 10.79 -6.44 9.76
C PRO A 205 9.61 -5.69 9.12
N MET A 206 8.74 -5.08 9.93
CA MET A 206 7.52 -4.47 9.43
C MET A 206 7.79 -3.33 8.45
N GLU A 207 8.78 -2.51 8.72
CA GLU A 207 9.18 -1.39 7.89
C GLU A 207 9.65 -1.84 6.49
N SER A 208 10.34 -2.97 6.43
CA SER A 208 10.68 -3.65 5.18
C SER A 208 9.44 -4.20 4.47
N ARG A 209 8.45 -4.74 5.19
CA ARG A 209 7.16 -5.15 4.60
C ARG A 209 6.37 -3.97 4.05
N LEU A 210 6.41 -2.81 4.71
CA LEU A 210 5.82 -1.57 4.20
C LEU A 210 6.47 -1.17 2.88
N THR A 211 7.81 -1.23 2.77
CA THR A 211 8.51 -1.00 1.50
C THR A 211 8.09 -1.97 0.41
N ILE A 212 8.00 -3.28 0.72
CA ILE A 212 7.62 -4.32 -0.23
C ILE A 212 6.17 -4.12 -0.73
N ALA A 213 5.23 -3.86 0.17
CA ALA A 213 3.83 -3.62 -0.20
C ALA A 213 3.66 -2.32 -0.97
N ASN A 214 4.38 -1.25 -0.58
CA ASN A 214 4.39 0.03 -1.28
C ASN A 214 4.77 -0.13 -2.74
N MET A 215 5.80 -0.95 -3.01
CA MET A 215 6.36 -1.14 -4.35
C MET A 215 5.63 -2.19 -5.22
N ALA A 216 4.47 -2.70 -4.77
CA ALA A 216 3.70 -3.68 -5.53
C ALA A 216 3.20 -3.09 -6.86
N ILE A 217 2.89 -1.78 -6.88
CA ILE A 217 2.32 -1.11 -8.04
C ILE A 217 3.32 -0.93 -9.18
N GLU A 218 4.62 -0.91 -8.90
CA GLU A 218 5.70 -0.88 -9.90
C GLU A 218 5.81 -2.18 -10.70
N ALA A 219 5.34 -3.30 -10.15
CA ALA A 219 5.13 -4.54 -10.91
C ALA A 219 3.77 -4.56 -11.63
N GLY A 220 2.95 -3.52 -11.48
CA GLY A 220 1.60 -3.40 -12.05
C GLY A 220 0.50 -4.05 -11.20
N ALA A 221 0.80 -4.50 -9.98
CA ALA A 221 -0.16 -5.23 -9.17
C ALA A 221 -1.33 -4.36 -8.70
N THR A 222 -2.53 -4.93 -8.65
CA THR A 222 -3.72 -4.31 -8.05
C THR A 222 -3.50 -4.01 -6.57
N ASN A 223 -2.90 -4.97 -5.84
CA ASN A 223 -2.48 -4.83 -4.45
C ASN A 223 -1.32 -5.77 -4.14
N GLY A 224 -0.54 -5.45 -3.10
CA GLY A 224 0.41 -6.36 -2.48
C GLY A 224 0.06 -6.56 -1.02
N VAL A 225 -0.25 -7.79 -0.60
CA VAL A 225 -0.76 -8.09 0.75
C VAL A 225 0.12 -9.12 1.45
N PHE A 226 0.59 -8.79 2.66
CA PHE A 226 1.27 -9.75 3.53
C PHE A 226 0.24 -10.60 4.27
N VAL A 227 0.50 -11.91 4.33
CA VAL A 227 -0.27 -12.78 5.21
C VAL A 227 0.00 -12.37 6.67
N PRO A 228 -1.05 -12.10 7.48
CA PRO A 228 -0.90 -11.72 8.88
C PRO A 228 -0.10 -12.75 9.69
N ASP A 229 0.80 -12.26 10.54
CA ASP A 229 1.64 -13.08 11.41
C ASP A 229 2.08 -12.32 12.68
N ASP A 230 3.01 -12.91 13.44
CA ASP A 230 3.51 -12.35 14.70
C ASP A 230 4.28 -11.03 14.54
N THR A 231 4.90 -10.77 13.38
CA THR A 231 5.55 -9.48 13.12
C THR A 231 4.51 -8.38 13.04
N LEU A 232 3.43 -8.62 12.30
CA LEU A 232 2.31 -7.68 12.24
C LEU A 232 1.66 -7.49 13.62
N ARG A 233 1.47 -8.57 14.40
CA ARG A 233 0.95 -8.48 15.77
C ARG A 233 1.78 -7.55 16.64
N ARG A 234 3.11 -7.72 16.65
CA ARG A 234 4.02 -6.88 17.45
C ARG A 234 3.96 -5.42 17.01
N TYR A 235 4.01 -5.16 15.71
CA TYR A 235 3.90 -3.81 15.19
C TYR A 235 2.60 -3.12 15.62
N LEU A 236 1.45 -3.79 15.49
CA LEU A 236 0.16 -3.23 15.91
C LEU A 236 0.13 -2.96 17.41
N ALA A 237 0.69 -3.87 18.23
CA ALA A 237 0.76 -3.68 19.66
C ALA A 237 1.60 -2.45 20.04
N GLU A 238 2.75 -2.25 19.40
CA GLU A 238 3.62 -1.09 19.64
C GLU A 238 2.97 0.21 19.14
N ARG A 239 2.48 0.21 17.90
CA ARG A 239 1.79 1.35 17.26
C ARG A 239 0.58 1.83 18.07
N ASP A 240 -0.21 0.88 18.59
CA ASP A 240 -1.45 1.17 19.31
C ASP A 240 -1.23 1.33 20.83
N GLY A 241 0.02 1.52 21.28
CA GLY A 241 0.35 1.92 22.66
C GLY A 241 0.32 0.77 23.68
N GLY A 242 0.65 -0.44 23.25
CA GLY A 242 0.69 -1.65 24.09
C GLY A 242 -0.65 -2.35 24.26
N ALA A 243 -1.74 -1.78 23.73
CA ALA A 243 -3.08 -2.37 23.80
C ALA A 243 -3.24 -3.64 22.94
N GLY A 244 -2.26 -3.93 22.06
CA GLY A 244 -2.41 -4.94 21.02
C GLY A 244 -3.36 -4.47 19.91
N PRO A 245 -3.62 -5.32 18.90
CA PRO A 245 -4.74 -5.07 18.01
C PRO A 245 -6.05 -4.99 18.83
N ILE A 246 -7.04 -4.20 18.36
CA ILE A 246 -8.32 -3.98 19.08
C ILE A 246 -8.84 -5.30 19.67
N ALA A 247 -9.20 -5.34 20.97
CA ALA A 247 -9.55 -6.60 21.64
C ALA A 247 -10.54 -7.47 20.82
N GLY A 248 -10.16 -8.73 20.56
CA GLY A 248 -10.91 -9.67 19.71
C GLY A 248 -10.48 -9.72 18.23
N PHE A 249 -9.57 -8.83 17.81
CA PHE A 249 -9.15 -8.71 16.42
C PHE A 249 -8.29 -9.87 15.91
N GLU A 250 -7.54 -10.56 16.77
CA GLU A 250 -6.75 -11.75 16.41
C GLU A 250 -7.63 -12.89 15.89
N GLY A 251 -8.86 -13.01 16.42
CA GLY A 251 -9.87 -13.95 15.90
C GLY A 251 -10.48 -13.53 14.55
N SER A 252 -10.07 -12.37 14.01
CA SER A 252 -10.54 -11.82 12.75
C SER A 252 -9.47 -11.77 11.65
N TRP A 253 -8.25 -12.25 11.93
CA TRP A 253 -7.22 -12.40 10.92
C TRP A 253 -7.72 -13.32 9.82
N LEU A 254 -7.73 -12.79 8.60
CA LEU A 254 -7.94 -13.61 7.42
C LEU A 254 -6.58 -14.18 7.03
N LEU A 255 -6.55 -15.49 6.89
CA LEU A 255 -5.42 -16.23 6.33
C LEU A 255 -5.89 -16.87 5.02
N PRO A 256 -5.03 -17.04 4.00
CA PRO A 256 -5.40 -17.82 2.82
C PRO A 256 -5.78 -19.25 3.22
N ASP A 257 -6.72 -19.86 2.50
CA ASP A 257 -7.10 -21.26 2.73
C ASP A 257 -5.98 -22.23 2.34
N GLU A 258 -5.91 -23.35 3.05
CA GLU A 258 -5.16 -24.50 2.55
C GLU A 258 -5.71 -24.94 1.19
N GLY A 259 -4.83 -25.07 0.19
CA GLY A 259 -5.22 -25.40 -1.18
C GLY A 259 -5.75 -24.22 -2.01
N ALA A 260 -5.61 -22.97 -1.55
CA ALA A 260 -5.85 -21.79 -2.37
C ALA A 260 -5.02 -21.86 -3.67
N ARG A 261 -5.61 -21.43 -4.79
CA ARG A 261 -4.98 -21.50 -6.12
C ARG A 261 -4.37 -20.16 -6.47
N TYR A 262 -3.15 -20.20 -7.00
CA TYR A 262 -2.42 -19.01 -7.45
C TYR A 262 -2.10 -19.17 -8.93
N GLY A 263 -2.18 -18.08 -9.68
CA GLY A 263 -1.86 -18.08 -11.11
C GLY A 263 -0.36 -18.27 -11.36
N GLN A 264 0.47 -17.90 -10.39
CA GLN A 264 1.93 -18.03 -10.44
C GLN A 264 2.51 -18.13 -9.02
N HIS A 265 3.65 -18.79 -8.91
CA HIS A 265 4.42 -18.93 -7.67
C HIS A 265 5.85 -18.43 -7.90
N LEU A 266 6.32 -17.53 -7.04
CA LEU A 266 7.72 -17.10 -6.96
C LEU A 266 8.27 -17.42 -5.58
N ARG A 267 9.54 -17.87 -5.54
CA ARG A 267 10.25 -18.18 -4.30
C ARG A 267 11.59 -17.46 -4.31
N ILE A 268 11.80 -16.60 -3.31
CA ILE A 268 12.97 -15.72 -3.18
C ILE A 268 13.76 -16.16 -1.95
N ASP A 269 14.98 -16.65 -2.16
CA ASP A 269 15.93 -16.95 -1.09
C ASP A 269 16.68 -15.67 -0.70
N VAL A 270 16.23 -15.02 0.37
CA VAL A 270 16.74 -13.70 0.78
C VAL A 270 18.21 -13.76 1.19
N SER A 271 18.70 -14.93 1.61
CA SER A 271 20.10 -15.14 2.00
C SER A 271 21.07 -15.11 0.81
N LYS A 272 20.56 -15.17 -0.43
CA LYS A 272 21.35 -15.15 -1.66
C LYS A 272 21.25 -13.82 -2.41
N LEU A 273 20.40 -12.90 -1.94
CA LEU A 273 20.26 -11.60 -2.59
C LEU A 273 21.50 -10.74 -2.33
N ARG A 274 21.80 -9.89 -3.31
CA ARG A 274 22.80 -8.83 -3.23
C ARG A 274 22.07 -7.48 -3.20
N PRO A 275 22.68 -6.38 -2.74
CA PRO A 275 22.07 -5.07 -2.84
C PRO A 275 21.72 -4.75 -4.29
N LEU A 276 20.50 -4.31 -4.55
CA LEU A 276 19.97 -4.08 -5.90
C LEU A 276 19.82 -2.59 -6.20
N VAL A 277 19.98 -2.23 -7.47
CA VAL A 277 19.73 -0.88 -7.98
C VAL A 277 18.92 -0.94 -9.26
N ALA A 278 17.86 -0.13 -9.34
CA ALA A 278 17.13 0.11 -10.58
C ALA A 278 17.85 1.20 -11.39
N LEU A 279 18.16 0.90 -12.65
CA LEU A 279 18.86 1.82 -13.54
C LEU A 279 17.90 2.83 -14.18
N PRO A 280 18.39 3.99 -14.65
CA PRO A 280 17.56 5.01 -15.28
C PRO A 280 16.82 4.51 -16.53
N GLY A 281 15.60 5.03 -16.72
CA GLY A 281 14.81 4.89 -17.94
C GLY A 281 13.82 3.72 -17.95
N ASP A 282 14.00 2.72 -17.08
CA ASP A 282 13.14 1.55 -16.98
C ASP A 282 13.27 0.94 -15.58
N LEU A 283 12.15 0.90 -14.85
CA LEU A 283 12.13 0.42 -13.46
C LEU A 283 12.42 -1.07 -13.33
N SER A 284 12.30 -1.84 -14.41
CA SER A 284 12.63 -3.27 -14.44
C SER A 284 14.11 -3.54 -14.73
N ARG A 285 14.90 -2.53 -15.12
CA ARG A 285 16.35 -2.65 -15.32
C ARG A 285 17.08 -2.67 -13.99
N ILE A 286 16.93 -3.77 -13.28
CA ILE A 286 17.45 -3.98 -11.93
C ILE A 286 18.67 -4.89 -12.01
N ILE A 287 19.78 -4.42 -11.45
CA ILE A 287 21.04 -5.16 -11.37
C ILE A 287 21.56 -5.14 -9.92
N ALA A 288 22.53 -6.00 -9.60
CA ALA A 288 23.24 -5.82 -8.35
C ALA A 288 24.05 -4.53 -8.40
N ALA A 289 24.08 -3.79 -7.29
CA ALA A 289 24.75 -2.51 -7.20
C ALA A 289 26.25 -2.59 -7.56
N GLU A 290 26.90 -3.70 -7.22
CA GLU A 290 28.30 -3.97 -7.57
C GLU A 290 28.55 -4.21 -9.06
N ASP A 291 27.52 -4.60 -9.81
CA ASP A 291 27.59 -4.81 -11.26
C ASP A 291 27.37 -3.50 -12.04
N ALA A 292 27.02 -2.40 -11.35
CA ALA A 292 26.75 -1.10 -11.98
C ALA A 292 28.04 -0.39 -12.40
N GLU A 293 28.05 0.15 -13.62
CA GLU A 293 29.16 0.99 -14.08
C GLU A 293 29.34 2.22 -13.17
N PRO A 294 30.56 2.55 -12.72
CA PRO A 294 30.81 3.75 -11.94
C PRO A 294 30.38 5.01 -12.68
N ARG A 295 29.55 5.83 -12.03
CA ARG A 295 29.02 7.10 -12.56
C ARG A 295 29.06 8.17 -11.49
N ALA A 296 29.28 9.42 -11.90
CA ALA A 296 29.20 10.55 -10.99
C ALA A 296 27.75 10.76 -10.52
N VAL A 297 27.52 10.65 -9.22
CA VAL A 297 26.24 10.93 -8.57
C VAL A 297 26.30 12.36 -8.04
N HIS A 298 25.45 13.24 -8.58
CA HIS A 298 25.43 14.66 -8.21
C HIS A 298 24.46 14.95 -7.06
N GLN A 299 23.50 14.07 -6.81
CA GLN A 299 22.49 14.23 -5.77
C GLN A 299 22.05 12.86 -5.27
N VAL A 300 21.91 12.74 -3.96
CA VAL A 300 21.32 11.59 -3.27
C VAL A 300 20.11 12.09 -2.50
N PHE A 301 18.97 11.41 -2.66
CA PHE A 301 17.74 11.72 -1.94
C PHE A 301 17.35 10.53 -1.07
N ILE A 302 17.09 10.80 0.21
CA ILE A 302 16.77 9.80 1.24
C ILE A 302 15.55 10.31 1.99
N GLY A 303 14.52 9.49 2.14
CA GLY A 303 13.27 9.89 2.77
C GLY A 303 12.08 9.99 1.82
N SER A 304 11.63 8.85 1.26
CA SER A 304 10.36 8.75 0.51
C SER A 304 9.35 7.86 1.24
N CYS A 305 8.14 7.71 0.68
CA CYS A 305 7.13 6.76 1.20
C CYS A 305 7.66 5.31 1.27
N ALA A 306 8.59 4.96 0.36
CA ALA A 306 9.19 3.64 0.24
C ALA A 306 10.49 3.48 1.06
N GLY A 307 10.99 4.52 1.72
CA GLY A 307 12.30 4.50 2.38
C GLY A 307 12.61 5.82 3.09
N GLY A 308 11.92 6.05 4.19
CA GLY A 308 12.00 7.28 4.98
C GLY A 308 11.61 7.11 6.44
N ARG A 309 11.54 5.86 6.91
CA ARG A 309 11.27 5.50 8.29
C ARG A 309 12.56 5.58 9.11
N LEU A 310 12.44 5.40 10.42
CA LEU A 310 13.59 5.47 11.32
C LEU A 310 14.69 4.47 10.95
N GLU A 311 14.33 3.26 10.50
CA GLU A 311 15.31 2.26 10.04
C GLU A 311 16.14 2.78 8.86
N ASP A 312 15.49 3.43 7.89
CA ASP A 312 16.13 3.92 6.66
C ASP A 312 17.13 5.04 6.98
N LEU A 313 16.71 5.97 7.85
CA LEU A 313 17.53 7.09 8.29
C LEU A 313 18.69 6.62 9.18
N ALA A 314 18.43 5.66 10.08
CA ALA A 314 19.46 5.09 10.94
C ALA A 314 20.49 4.27 10.16
N ALA A 315 20.05 3.47 9.18
CA ALA A 315 20.95 2.73 8.29
C ALA A 315 21.84 3.70 7.50
N THR A 316 21.23 4.74 6.91
CA THR A 316 21.96 5.80 6.20
C THR A 316 22.99 6.49 7.08
N ALA A 317 22.63 6.85 8.32
CA ALA A 317 23.51 7.58 9.23
C ALA A 317 24.70 6.75 9.76
N ARG A 318 24.68 5.43 9.59
CA ARG A 318 25.78 4.53 9.97
C ARG A 318 26.84 4.37 8.87
N LEU A 319 26.53 4.77 7.63
CA LEU A 319 27.45 4.74 6.49
C LEU A 319 28.43 5.93 6.57
#